data_AF-A0A820QSI3-F1
#
_entry.id   AF-A0A820QSI3-F1
#
_cell.length_a   1.000
_cell.length_b   1.000
_cell.length_c   1.000
_cell.angle_alpha   90.00
_cell.angle_beta   90.00
_cell.angle_gamma   90.00
#
_symmetry.space_group_name_H-M   'P 1'
#
loop_
_entity.id
_entity.type
_entity.pdbx_description
1 polymer ?
#
loop_
_entity_poly.entity_id
_entity_poly.type
_entity_poly.pdbx_seq_one_letter_code
_entity_poly.pdbx_strand_id
1 'polypeptide(L)'
;MACSEVTGVYRILPFYYVHVLDQNTNVTHLEVGPQTFVKQDHEKVLIGPERMLIIPPRHYCVIENPVVRGNDSEIVIDANGQVKLFHSDIEIRFSQDPFPLYPGEVLRKAVSPLQVVEPNRALRLRAVLDFVDDNGQEVHAGEEFLFEGPGTYFPRKEVHVDREIQANILKPNEAIRLRAKKKMIDRNGIEREAGEEWLIQMVGSYLPSAYEEVVSIVKAYVLTDKKALHIRALRTFVDIFKRKRLHGEEWLVYANDAETYIPDVYEEVVDIVPVTVLHSLQYCIIIDPVGSN
;
A
#
# COMPACT_ATOMS: atom_id res chain seq x y z
N MET A 1 -5.45 43.16 -10.04
CA MET A 1 -5.29 44.55 -9.58
C MET A 1 -3.88 44.96 -9.98
N ALA A 2 -3.77 45.81 -11.00
CA ALA A 2 -2.49 46.18 -11.60
C ALA A 2 -1.69 47.06 -10.63
N CYS A 3 -0.49 46.61 -10.25
CA CYS A 3 0.46 47.44 -9.53
C CYS A 3 1.30 48.17 -10.58
N SER A 4 1.22 49.50 -10.58
CA SER A 4 1.97 50.39 -11.47
C SER A 4 3.48 50.23 -11.25
N GLU A 5 4.18 49.76 -12.27
CA GLU A 5 5.65 49.72 -12.34
C GLU A 5 6.21 51.14 -12.38
N VAL A 6 6.62 51.66 -11.22
CA VAL A 6 7.64 52.71 -11.17
C VAL A 6 8.97 52.00 -11.38
N THR A 7 9.52 52.13 -12.59
CA THR A 7 10.72 51.45 -13.10
C THR A 7 11.87 51.49 -12.10
N GLY A 8 12.07 50.40 -11.35
CA GLY A 8 13.21 50.20 -10.44
C GLY A 8 12.87 49.92 -8.97
N VAL A 9 11.64 50.15 -8.50
CA VAL A 9 11.28 49.92 -7.07
C VAL A 9 10.20 48.86 -6.94
N TYR A 10 10.51 47.79 -6.21
CA TYR A 10 9.63 46.65 -5.97
C TYR A 10 9.25 46.58 -4.50
N ARG A 11 7.96 46.79 -4.20
CA ARG A 11 7.44 46.62 -2.83
C ARG A 11 7.10 45.17 -2.56
N ILE A 12 7.93 44.48 -1.79
CA ILE A 12 7.73 43.08 -1.41
C ILE A 12 6.93 43.04 -0.10
N LEU A 13 5.69 42.56 -0.19
CA LEU A 13 4.78 42.46 0.95
C LEU A 13 5.20 41.32 1.91
N PRO A 14 4.70 41.29 3.16
CA PRO A 14 4.88 40.12 4.03
C PRO A 14 4.39 38.83 3.35
N PHE A 15 5.16 37.74 3.46
CA PHE A 15 4.90 36.46 2.79
C PHE A 15 4.94 36.50 1.26
N TYR A 16 5.66 37.47 0.69
CA TYR A 16 6.00 37.49 -0.73
C TYR A 16 7.52 37.40 -0.91
N TYR A 17 7.93 36.96 -2.09
CA TYR A 17 9.33 36.90 -2.48
C TYR A 17 9.53 37.28 -3.96
N VAL A 18 10.75 37.65 -4.32
CA VAL A 18 11.19 37.88 -5.70
C VAL A 18 12.53 37.18 -5.93
N HIS A 19 12.79 36.78 -7.18
CA HIS A 19 14.12 36.34 -7.61
C HIS A 19 14.80 37.44 -8.39
N VAL A 20 16.02 37.76 -8.01
CA VAL A 20 16.82 38.83 -8.63
C VAL A 20 18.12 38.23 -9.16
N LEU A 21 18.36 38.44 -10.45
CA LEU A 21 19.60 38.08 -11.13
C LEU A 21 20.55 39.27 -11.12
N ASP A 22 21.71 39.12 -10.52
CA ASP A 22 22.85 40.01 -10.72
C ASP A 22 23.57 39.64 -12.02
N GLN A 23 23.62 40.57 -12.98
CA GLN A 23 24.23 40.37 -14.30
C GLN A 23 25.76 40.42 -14.29
N ASN A 24 26.38 40.98 -13.25
CA ASN A 24 27.84 41.01 -13.12
C ASN A 24 28.36 39.63 -12.69
N THR A 25 27.67 38.99 -11.75
CA THR A 25 28.05 37.70 -11.18
C THR A 25 27.30 36.52 -11.81
N ASN A 26 26.22 36.79 -12.57
CA ASN A 26 25.24 35.81 -13.03
C ASN A 26 24.58 35.00 -11.91
N VAL A 27 24.57 35.53 -10.69
CA VAL A 27 23.98 34.87 -9.52
C VAL A 27 22.53 35.32 -9.37
N THR A 28 21.63 34.34 -9.28
CA THR A 28 20.25 34.62 -8.89
C THR A 28 20.10 34.41 -7.39
N HIS A 29 19.68 35.44 -6.69
CA HIS A 29 19.39 35.40 -5.26
C HIS A 29 17.90 35.66 -4.99
N LEU A 30 17.50 35.38 -3.76
CA LEU A 30 16.12 35.44 -3.29
C LEU A 30 15.97 36.64 -2.35
N GLU A 31 14.98 37.50 -2.63
CA GLU A 31 14.61 38.61 -1.74
C GLU A 31 13.22 38.36 -1.15
N VAL A 32 13.13 38.39 0.18
CA VAL A 32 11.93 38.07 0.96
C VAL A 32 11.35 39.32 1.60
N GLY A 33 10.02 39.49 1.58
CA GLY A 33 9.35 40.59 2.26
C GLY A 33 9.20 40.40 3.78
N PRO A 34 8.88 41.45 4.54
CA PRO A 34 8.46 42.78 4.09
C PRO A 34 9.64 43.73 3.89
N GLN A 35 9.87 44.16 2.64
CA GLN A 35 10.87 45.17 2.32
C GLN A 35 10.56 45.88 1.00
N THR A 36 11.17 47.04 0.80
CA THR A 36 11.13 47.73 -0.49
C THR A 36 12.46 47.51 -1.18
N PHE A 37 12.47 46.64 -2.19
CA PHE A 37 13.65 46.32 -2.97
C PHE A 37 13.84 47.38 -4.05
N VAL A 38 15.03 47.98 -4.09
CA VAL A 38 15.40 48.97 -5.10
C VAL A 38 16.42 48.34 -6.04
N LYS A 39 15.96 48.03 -7.24
CA LYS A 39 16.74 47.36 -8.28
C LYS A 39 17.90 48.24 -8.72
N GLN A 40 19.12 47.70 -8.66
CA GLN A 40 20.31 48.34 -9.22
C GLN A 40 20.38 48.15 -10.75
N ASP A 41 21.26 48.89 -11.41
CA ASP A 41 21.40 48.84 -12.88
C ASP A 41 21.82 47.45 -13.39
N HIS A 42 22.66 46.75 -12.63
CA HIS A 42 23.16 45.41 -12.96
C HIS A 42 22.21 44.29 -12.52
N GLU A 43 21.07 44.61 -11.90
CA GLU A 43 20.13 43.63 -11.40
C GLU A 43 18.92 43.48 -12.32
N LYS A 44 18.39 42.27 -12.43
CA LYS A 44 17.18 41.97 -13.17
C LYS A 44 16.27 41.10 -12.32
N VAL A 45 15.06 41.59 -12.05
CA VAL A 45 14.02 40.78 -11.41
C VAL A 45 13.56 39.72 -12.42
N LEU A 46 13.70 38.45 -12.07
CA LEU A 46 13.29 37.31 -12.88
C LEU A 46 11.87 36.86 -12.53
N ILE A 47 11.56 36.78 -11.23
CA ILE A 47 10.29 36.27 -10.71
C ILE A 47 9.79 37.22 -9.63
N GLY A 48 8.48 37.46 -9.62
CA GLY A 48 7.76 38.06 -8.51
C GLY A 48 7.31 39.52 -8.71
N PRO A 49 6.64 40.10 -7.69
CA PRO A 49 6.39 39.53 -6.35
C PRO A 49 5.42 38.34 -6.34
N GLU A 50 5.89 37.16 -5.92
CA GLU A 50 5.07 35.95 -5.76
C GLU A 50 4.78 35.67 -4.29
N ARG A 51 3.67 34.97 -4.02
CA ARG A 51 3.33 34.55 -2.66
C ARG A 51 4.17 33.35 -2.25
N MET A 52 4.64 33.36 -1.01
CA MET A 52 5.21 32.17 -0.38
C MET A 52 4.22 31.01 -0.37
N LEU A 53 4.76 29.79 -0.38
CA LEU A 53 3.97 28.59 -0.24
C LEU A 53 3.55 28.42 1.22
N ILE A 54 2.25 28.25 1.41
CA ILE A 54 1.64 27.97 2.71
C ILE A 54 1.11 26.55 2.64
N ILE A 55 1.62 25.67 3.51
CA ILE A 55 1.16 24.29 3.63
C ILE A 55 0.29 24.20 4.89
N PRO A 56 -1.04 24.06 4.76
CA PRO A 56 -1.90 23.89 5.92
C PRO A 56 -1.60 22.59 6.69
N PRO A 57 -2.08 22.47 7.94
CA PRO A 57 -2.04 21.21 8.67
C PRO A 57 -2.62 20.05 7.84
N ARG A 58 -2.01 18.87 7.94
CA ARG A 58 -2.38 17.65 7.20
C ARG A 58 -2.30 17.78 5.67
N HIS A 59 -1.49 18.71 5.16
CA HIS A 59 -1.17 18.82 3.74
C HIS A 59 0.33 18.64 3.51
N TYR A 60 0.70 18.42 2.25
CA TYR A 60 2.07 18.38 1.80
C TYR A 60 2.19 18.93 0.37
N CYS A 61 3.40 19.29 -0.02
CA CYS A 61 3.74 19.53 -1.42
C CYS A 61 5.01 18.76 -1.80
N VAL A 62 5.27 18.65 -3.09
CA VAL A 62 6.52 18.03 -3.60
C VAL A 62 7.28 19.08 -4.37
N ILE A 63 8.53 19.28 -3.98
CA ILE A 63 9.46 20.22 -4.59
C ILE A 63 10.53 19.43 -5.31
N GLU A 64 10.84 19.84 -6.52
CA GLU A 64 11.91 19.31 -7.34
C GLU A 64 13.12 20.25 -7.28
N ASN A 65 14.31 19.66 -7.31
CA ASN A 65 15.58 20.34 -7.11
C ASN A 65 15.67 21.08 -5.77
N PRO A 66 15.39 20.42 -4.63
CA PRO A 66 15.36 21.09 -3.34
C PRO A 66 16.71 21.68 -2.96
N VAL A 67 16.70 22.77 -2.20
CA VAL A 67 17.93 23.36 -1.65
C VAL A 67 18.68 22.39 -0.74
N VAL A 68 20.01 22.42 -0.82
CA VAL A 68 20.87 21.71 0.12
C VAL A 68 20.87 22.45 1.45
N ARG A 69 20.44 21.78 2.51
CA ARG A 69 20.52 22.28 3.88
C ARG A 69 21.67 21.61 4.64
N GLY A 70 22.43 22.40 5.38
CA GLY A 70 23.47 21.92 6.31
C GLY A 70 22.88 21.39 7.62
N ASN A 71 23.77 21.13 8.59
CA ASN A 71 23.40 20.52 9.88
C ASN A 71 22.40 21.38 10.70
N ASP A 72 22.47 22.70 10.58
CA ASP A 72 21.61 23.65 11.32
C ASP A 72 20.44 24.18 10.46
N SER A 73 20.04 23.44 9.41
CA SER A 73 19.03 23.87 8.42
C SER A 73 19.41 25.12 7.62
N GLU A 74 20.66 25.57 7.72
CA GLU A 74 21.20 26.67 6.92
C GLU A 74 21.35 26.26 5.45
N ILE A 75 21.07 27.19 4.55
CA ILE A 75 21.17 26.96 3.11
C ILE A 75 22.64 26.98 2.72
N VAL A 76 23.07 25.93 2.04
CA VAL A 76 24.44 25.84 1.53
C VAL A 76 24.54 26.66 0.24
N ILE A 77 25.48 27.61 0.25
CA ILE A 77 25.79 28.48 -0.88
C ILE A 77 27.09 27.97 -1.53
N ASP A 78 27.19 28.06 -2.84
CA ASP A 78 28.40 27.71 -3.58
C ASP A 78 29.48 28.83 -3.51
N ALA A 79 30.63 28.59 -4.14
CA ALA A 79 31.74 29.56 -4.14
C ALA A 79 31.41 30.89 -4.86
N ASN A 80 30.37 30.89 -5.70
CA ASN A 80 29.95 32.05 -6.48
C ASN A 80 28.83 32.84 -5.78
N GLY A 81 28.27 32.35 -4.67
CA GLY A 81 27.15 32.99 -3.99
C GLY A 81 25.78 32.44 -4.41
N GLN A 82 25.72 31.40 -5.25
CA GLN A 82 24.47 30.77 -5.68
C GLN A 82 24.04 29.66 -4.71
N VAL A 83 22.73 29.57 -4.48
CA VAL A 83 22.15 28.53 -3.64
C VAL A 83 22.37 27.16 -4.27
N LYS A 84 22.92 26.22 -3.50
CA LYS A 84 23.17 24.86 -3.96
C LYS A 84 21.89 24.04 -3.92
N LEU A 85 21.59 23.32 -5.00
CA LEU A 85 20.42 22.45 -5.13
C LEU A 85 20.82 20.98 -5.24
N PHE A 86 19.96 20.09 -4.77
CA PHE A 86 20.00 18.67 -5.11
C PHE A 86 19.30 18.45 -6.45
N HIS A 87 20.04 18.65 -7.54
CA HIS A 87 19.48 18.49 -8.88
C HIS A 87 18.91 17.09 -9.12
N SER A 88 17.73 17.04 -9.74
CA SER A 88 16.97 15.82 -10.05
C SER A 88 16.51 15.00 -8.83
N ASP A 89 16.58 15.58 -7.62
CA ASP A 89 15.97 15.00 -6.42
C ASP A 89 14.63 15.69 -6.11
N ILE A 90 13.86 15.07 -5.22
CA ILE A 90 12.61 15.62 -4.70
C ILE A 90 12.63 15.73 -3.18
N GLU A 91 12.00 16.78 -2.67
CA GLU A 91 11.72 16.96 -1.24
C GLU A 91 10.22 17.06 -1.03
N ILE A 92 9.74 16.32 -0.04
CA ILE A 92 8.34 16.36 0.39
C ILE A 92 8.29 17.26 1.62
N ARG A 93 7.63 18.41 1.49
CA ARG A 93 7.46 19.36 2.60
C ARG A 93 6.06 19.23 3.19
N PHE A 94 5.99 19.19 4.52
CA PHE A 94 4.74 19.12 5.29
C PHE A 94 4.38 20.50 5.86
N SER A 95 3.37 20.56 6.72
CA SER A 95 2.95 21.78 7.40
C SER A 95 4.13 22.43 8.15
N GLN A 96 4.47 23.65 7.76
CA GLN A 96 5.54 24.47 8.34
C GLN A 96 5.25 25.96 8.07
N ASP A 97 6.12 26.84 8.56
CA ASP A 97 6.01 28.27 8.30
C ASP A 97 6.06 28.58 6.79
N PRO A 98 5.35 29.63 6.33
CA PRO A 98 5.34 30.01 4.92
C PRO A 98 6.77 30.17 4.38
N PHE A 99 7.07 29.52 3.27
CA PHE A 99 8.41 29.50 2.71
C PHE A 99 8.41 29.92 1.23
N PRO A 100 9.46 30.61 0.79
CA PRO A 100 9.68 30.90 -0.63
C PRO A 100 10.26 29.68 -1.35
N LEU A 101 10.13 29.66 -2.68
CA LEU A 101 10.94 28.76 -3.51
C LEU A 101 12.26 29.44 -3.83
N TYR A 102 13.37 28.72 -3.68
CA TYR A 102 14.68 29.24 -4.07
C TYR A 102 14.86 29.21 -5.59
N PRO A 103 15.78 30.02 -6.15
CA PRO A 103 16.10 29.97 -7.57
C PRO A 103 16.46 28.56 -8.02
N GLY A 104 15.66 27.98 -8.93
CA GLY A 104 15.82 26.63 -9.46
C GLY A 104 15.00 25.53 -8.76
N GLU A 105 14.44 25.80 -7.57
CA GLU A 105 13.39 24.94 -7.00
C GLU A 105 12.11 25.05 -7.83
N VAL A 106 11.46 23.91 -8.07
CA VAL A 106 10.20 23.87 -8.81
C VAL A 106 9.14 23.17 -7.98
N LEU A 107 7.96 23.77 -7.88
CA LEU A 107 6.81 23.12 -7.25
C LEU A 107 6.24 22.04 -8.17
N ARG A 108 6.74 20.81 -8.02
CA ARG A 108 6.31 19.66 -8.83
C ARG A 108 4.88 19.24 -8.53
N LYS A 109 4.48 19.25 -7.24
CA LYS A 109 3.11 18.95 -6.80
C LYS A 109 2.61 20.06 -5.90
N ALA A 110 1.51 20.69 -6.31
CA ALA A 110 0.82 21.70 -5.52
C ALA A 110 0.36 21.13 -4.17
N VAL A 111 0.12 22.03 -3.22
CA VAL A 111 -0.32 21.69 -1.87
C VAL A 111 -1.55 20.78 -1.93
N SER A 112 -1.39 19.57 -1.40
CA SER A 112 -2.38 18.49 -1.46
C SER A 112 -2.60 17.91 -0.06
N PRO A 113 -3.81 17.45 0.29
CA PRO A 113 -4.04 16.81 1.58
C PRO A 113 -3.27 15.48 1.68
N LEU A 114 -2.85 15.14 2.89
CA LEU A 114 -2.31 13.81 3.20
C LEU A 114 -3.40 12.76 3.03
N GLN A 115 -3.01 11.57 2.57
CA GLN A 115 -3.95 10.49 2.34
C GLN A 115 -4.32 9.84 3.67
N VAL A 116 -5.60 9.89 4.03
CA VAL A 116 -6.15 9.19 5.18
C VAL A 116 -6.61 7.82 4.73
N VAL A 117 -6.11 6.78 5.42
CA VAL A 117 -6.45 5.39 5.16
C VAL A 117 -7.40 4.94 6.26
N GLU A 118 -8.58 4.50 5.88
CA GLU A 118 -9.65 4.11 6.82
C GLU A 118 -9.39 2.70 7.41
N PRO A 119 -10.09 2.30 8.49
CA PRO A 119 -10.06 0.92 8.96
C PRO A 119 -10.44 -0.07 7.85
N ASN A 120 -9.87 -1.28 7.88
CA ASN A 120 -10.07 -2.32 6.86
C ASN A 120 -9.62 -1.94 5.44
N ARG A 121 -8.79 -0.89 5.31
CA ARG A 121 -8.13 -0.50 4.06
C ARG A 121 -6.64 -0.40 4.30
N ALA A 122 -5.85 -0.55 3.23
CA ALA A 122 -4.42 -0.35 3.28
C ALA A 122 -3.90 0.19 1.95
N LEU A 123 -2.75 0.88 2.00
CA LEU A 123 -2.01 1.25 0.81
C LEU A 123 -0.97 0.19 0.51
N ARG A 124 -0.99 -0.34 -0.72
CA ARG A 124 0.11 -1.14 -1.26
C ARG A 124 1.20 -0.19 -1.70
N LEU A 125 2.33 -0.28 -1.01
CA LEU A 125 3.51 0.52 -1.21
C LEU A 125 4.59 -0.32 -1.87
N ARG A 126 5.42 0.34 -2.69
CA ARG A 126 6.58 -0.26 -3.34
C ARG A 126 7.78 0.65 -3.19
N ALA A 127 8.89 0.11 -2.70
CA ALA A 127 10.15 0.82 -2.64
C ALA A 127 10.71 1.03 -4.06
N VAL A 128 11.07 2.26 -4.40
CA VAL A 128 11.70 2.64 -5.67
C VAL A 128 13.22 2.68 -5.52
N LEU A 129 13.70 3.03 -4.33
CA LEU A 129 15.10 3.13 -3.96
C LEU A 129 15.32 2.41 -2.63
N ASP A 130 16.58 2.06 -2.35
CA ASP A 130 16.97 1.53 -1.06
C ASP A 130 16.88 2.63 0.00
N PHE A 131 16.26 2.33 1.14
CA PHE A 131 16.16 3.27 2.25
C PHE A 131 16.07 2.54 3.59
N VAL A 132 16.28 3.27 4.67
CA VAL A 132 16.08 2.77 6.03
C VAL A 132 14.74 3.30 6.54
N ASP A 133 13.87 2.40 6.99
CA ASP A 133 12.57 2.77 7.55
C ASP A 133 12.69 3.44 8.93
N ASP A 134 11.57 3.88 9.50
CA ASP A 134 11.54 4.52 10.82
C ASP A 134 11.96 3.58 11.97
N ASN A 135 11.93 2.27 11.74
CA ASN A 135 12.31 1.26 12.71
C ASN A 135 13.79 0.86 12.59
N GLY A 136 14.53 1.45 11.65
CA GLY A 136 15.92 1.10 11.36
C GLY A 136 16.09 -0.13 10.48
N GLN A 137 15.03 -0.63 9.86
CA GLN A 137 15.07 -1.74 8.92
C GLN A 137 15.44 -1.25 7.53
N GLU A 138 16.42 -1.91 6.91
CA GLU A 138 16.77 -1.70 5.51
C GLU A 138 15.66 -2.26 4.61
N VAL A 139 15.13 -1.41 3.75
CA VAL A 139 14.13 -1.74 2.73
C VAL A 139 14.79 -1.60 1.37
N HIS A 140 14.82 -2.68 0.61
CA HIS A 140 15.44 -2.71 -0.71
C HIS A 140 14.47 -2.30 -1.82
N ALA A 141 15.03 -1.74 -2.89
CA ALA A 141 14.27 -1.35 -4.08
C ALA A 141 13.49 -2.55 -4.65
N GLY A 142 12.22 -2.32 -4.96
CA GLY A 142 11.29 -3.33 -5.46
C GLY A 142 10.57 -4.14 -4.39
N GLU A 143 10.90 -3.97 -3.10
CA GLU A 143 10.11 -4.55 -2.02
C GLU A 143 8.73 -3.92 -1.93
N GLU A 144 7.73 -4.77 -1.67
CA GLU A 144 6.34 -4.37 -1.49
C GLU A 144 5.93 -4.55 -0.03
N PHE A 145 5.23 -3.57 0.50
CA PHE A 145 4.72 -3.57 1.87
C PHE A 145 3.39 -2.83 1.96
N LEU A 146 2.74 -2.91 3.11
CA LEU A 146 1.44 -2.29 3.34
C LEU A 146 1.52 -1.21 4.40
N PHE A 147 0.81 -0.12 4.17
CA PHE A 147 0.41 0.80 5.22
C PHE A 147 -1.05 0.51 5.59
N GLU A 148 -1.26 -0.19 6.71
CA GLU A 148 -2.59 -0.56 7.20
C GLU A 148 -3.27 0.62 7.93
N GLY A 149 -4.55 0.86 7.64
CA GLY A 149 -5.36 1.85 8.36
C GLY A 149 -5.88 1.32 9.70
N PRO A 150 -6.37 2.18 10.61
CA PRO A 150 -6.58 3.62 10.42
C PRO A 150 -5.30 4.43 10.62
N GLY A 151 -4.99 5.31 9.67
CA GLY A 151 -3.79 6.15 9.75
C GLY A 151 -3.73 7.22 8.67
N THR A 152 -2.92 8.25 8.90
CA THR A 152 -2.58 9.22 7.85
C THR A 152 -1.25 8.80 7.25
N TYR A 153 -1.22 8.53 5.95
CA TYR A 153 0.00 8.17 5.24
C TYR A 153 0.84 9.42 4.98
N PHE A 154 2.09 9.39 5.41
CA PHE A 154 3.11 10.41 5.13
C PHE A 154 3.97 9.93 3.96
N PRO A 155 3.84 10.55 2.76
CA PRO A 155 4.59 10.13 1.59
C PRO A 155 6.09 10.30 1.78
N ARG A 156 6.86 9.35 1.22
CA ARG A 156 8.32 9.37 1.16
C ARG A 156 8.78 9.47 -0.28
N LYS A 157 9.97 10.00 -0.53
CA LYS A 157 10.50 10.12 -1.90
C LYS A 157 10.93 8.77 -2.48
N GLU A 158 11.32 7.84 -1.61
CA GLU A 158 11.79 6.49 -1.93
C GLU A 158 10.64 5.50 -2.14
N VAL A 159 9.39 5.88 -1.82
CA VAL A 159 8.23 4.97 -1.79
C VAL A 159 7.16 5.42 -2.78
N HIS A 160 6.69 4.48 -3.58
CA HIS A 160 5.58 4.67 -4.50
C HIS A 160 4.30 4.00 -3.98
N VAL A 161 3.18 4.72 -4.04
CA VAL A 161 1.85 4.16 -3.73
C VAL A 161 1.31 3.52 -5.00
N ASP A 162 1.27 2.18 -5.05
CA ASP A 162 0.78 1.46 -6.23
C ASP A 162 -0.76 1.51 -6.31
N ARG A 163 -1.43 1.15 -5.21
CA ARG A 163 -2.91 1.13 -5.13
C ARG A 163 -3.38 1.02 -3.69
N GLU A 164 -4.65 1.33 -3.49
CA GLU A 164 -5.34 1.04 -2.24
C GLU A 164 -6.03 -0.33 -2.32
N ILE A 165 -5.93 -1.10 -1.24
CA ILE A 165 -6.57 -2.39 -1.07
C ILE A 165 -7.61 -2.32 0.05
N GLN A 166 -8.71 -3.05 -0.13
CA GLN A 166 -9.78 -3.18 0.85
C GLN A 166 -9.77 -4.61 1.38
N ALA A 167 -10.11 -4.77 2.66
CA ALA A 167 -10.25 -6.08 3.26
C ALA A 167 -11.44 -6.83 2.66
N ASN A 168 -11.27 -8.13 2.46
CA ASN A 168 -12.33 -9.04 2.07
C ASN A 168 -13.20 -9.37 3.29
N ILE A 169 -14.51 -9.14 3.19
CA ILE A 169 -15.45 -9.49 4.25
C ILE A 169 -15.84 -10.97 4.09
N LEU A 170 -15.49 -11.78 5.07
CA LEU A 170 -15.82 -13.20 5.17
C LEU A 170 -17.00 -13.41 6.11
N LYS A 171 -18.05 -14.03 5.59
CA LYS A 171 -19.25 -14.39 6.35
C LYS A 171 -19.04 -15.70 7.12
N PRO A 172 -19.93 -16.04 8.07
CA PRO A 172 -20.01 -17.39 8.59
C PRO A 172 -20.10 -18.42 7.46
N ASN A 173 -19.40 -19.55 7.60
CA ASN A 173 -19.32 -20.62 6.61
C ASN A 173 -18.66 -20.21 5.27
N GLU A 174 -17.82 -19.17 5.28
CA GLU A 174 -16.95 -18.81 4.16
C GLU A 174 -15.48 -18.87 4.57
N ALA A 175 -14.61 -19.16 3.61
CA ALA A 175 -13.17 -19.12 3.75
C ALA A 175 -12.56 -18.35 2.59
N ILE A 176 -11.41 -17.72 2.82
CA ILE A 176 -10.62 -17.11 1.75
C ILE A 176 -9.50 -18.06 1.31
N ARG A 177 -9.42 -18.33 0.02
CA ARG A 177 -8.30 -19.05 -0.60
C ARG A 177 -7.25 -18.05 -1.02
N LEU A 178 -6.06 -18.22 -0.46
CA LEU A 178 -4.90 -17.38 -0.70
C LEU A 178 -3.82 -18.16 -1.43
N ARG A 179 -3.00 -17.42 -2.17
CA ARG A 179 -1.78 -17.92 -2.81
C ARG A 179 -0.60 -17.03 -2.47
N ALA A 180 0.53 -17.62 -2.13
CA ALA A 180 1.77 -16.89 -1.88
C ALA A 180 2.42 -16.50 -3.22
N LYS A 181 2.66 -15.20 -3.43
CA LYS A 181 3.40 -14.71 -4.61
C LYS A 181 4.91 -14.93 -4.52
N LYS A 182 5.43 -14.96 -3.30
CA LYS A 182 6.84 -15.17 -2.94
C LYS A 182 6.89 -15.97 -1.65
N LYS A 183 8.07 -16.49 -1.30
CA LYS A 183 8.29 -17.06 0.03
C LYS A 183 7.97 -15.99 1.08
N MET A 184 7.06 -16.31 2.00
CA MET A 184 6.59 -15.38 3.02
C MET A 184 6.15 -16.12 4.28
N ILE A 185 5.89 -15.37 5.34
CA ILE A 185 5.27 -15.88 6.56
C ILE A 185 3.83 -15.37 6.57
N ASP A 186 2.86 -16.28 6.67
CA ASP A 186 1.44 -15.90 6.73
C ASP A 186 1.08 -15.25 8.08
N ARG A 187 -0.15 -14.71 8.17
CA ARG A 187 -0.64 -14.08 9.42
C ARG A 187 -0.68 -15.02 10.64
N ASN A 188 -0.64 -16.34 10.43
CA ASN A 188 -0.62 -17.33 11.50
C ASN A 188 0.81 -17.75 11.90
N GLY A 189 1.84 -17.15 11.28
CA GLY A 189 3.24 -17.48 11.55
C GLY A 189 3.75 -18.71 10.80
N ILE A 190 3.02 -19.20 9.80
CA ILE A 190 3.42 -20.37 9.00
C ILE A 190 4.22 -19.89 7.80
N GLU A 191 5.40 -20.48 7.58
CA GLU A 191 6.17 -20.27 6.35
C GLU A 191 5.42 -20.84 5.15
N ARG A 192 5.26 -20.03 4.11
CA ARG A 192 4.63 -20.38 2.84
C ARG A 192 5.64 -20.28 1.73
N GLU A 193 5.71 -21.33 0.91
CA GLU A 193 6.54 -21.33 -0.30
C GLU A 193 5.84 -20.61 -1.46
N ALA A 194 6.60 -20.14 -2.44
CA ALA A 194 6.03 -19.44 -3.59
C ALA A 194 5.07 -20.34 -4.38
N GLY A 195 3.87 -19.84 -4.64
CA GLY A 195 2.79 -20.59 -5.29
C GLY A 195 2.00 -21.51 -4.38
N GLU A 196 2.37 -21.64 -3.10
CA GLU A 196 1.58 -22.37 -2.13
C GLU A 196 0.21 -21.72 -1.94
N GLU A 197 -0.83 -22.54 -1.80
CA GLU A 197 -2.19 -22.09 -1.56
C GLU A 197 -2.71 -22.64 -0.24
N TRP A 198 -3.47 -21.83 0.50
CA TRP A 198 -4.08 -22.20 1.77
C TRP A 198 -5.43 -21.50 1.96
N LEU A 199 -6.21 -22.00 2.92
CA LEU A 199 -7.45 -21.37 3.35
C LEU A 199 -7.27 -20.63 4.67
N ILE A 200 -7.96 -19.49 4.79
CA ILE A 200 -8.18 -18.83 6.08
C ILE A 200 -9.67 -18.81 6.35
N GLN A 201 -10.05 -19.42 7.48
CA GLN A 201 -11.41 -19.47 7.99
C GLN A 201 -11.53 -18.51 9.17
N MET A 202 -12.04 -17.31 8.91
CA MET A 202 -12.35 -16.35 9.97
C MET A 202 -13.59 -15.56 9.58
N VAL A 203 -14.41 -15.22 10.56
CA VAL A 203 -15.55 -14.32 10.35
C VAL A 203 -15.08 -12.89 10.55
N GLY A 204 -15.36 -12.02 9.58
CA GLY A 204 -14.98 -10.61 9.64
C GLY A 204 -14.17 -10.16 8.43
N SER A 205 -13.43 -9.07 8.58
CA SER A 205 -12.57 -8.52 7.54
C SER A 205 -11.21 -9.21 7.54
N TYR A 206 -10.80 -9.70 6.37
CA TYR A 206 -9.45 -10.19 6.12
C TYR A 206 -8.73 -9.27 5.14
N LEU A 207 -7.65 -8.62 5.60
CA LEU A 207 -6.81 -7.78 4.75
C LEU A 207 -5.62 -8.61 4.24
N PRO A 208 -5.52 -8.89 2.93
CA PRO A 208 -4.37 -9.63 2.40
C PRO A 208 -3.08 -8.84 2.55
N SER A 209 -2.00 -9.52 2.91
CA SER A 209 -0.64 -8.99 2.94
C SER A 209 -0.12 -8.64 1.53
N ALA A 210 1.02 -7.95 1.43
CA ALA A 210 1.59 -7.50 0.16
C ALA A 210 1.82 -8.65 -0.85
N TYR A 211 2.24 -9.81 -0.33
CA TYR A 211 2.57 -11.00 -1.11
C TYR A 211 1.48 -12.09 -1.08
N GLU A 212 0.34 -11.82 -0.43
CA GLU A 212 -0.83 -12.70 -0.48
C GLU A 212 -1.70 -12.32 -1.68
N GLU A 213 -2.04 -13.31 -2.49
CA GLU A 213 -2.99 -13.17 -3.58
C GLU A 213 -4.31 -13.84 -3.23
N VAL A 214 -5.41 -13.08 -3.29
CA VAL A 214 -6.75 -13.63 -3.11
C VAL A 214 -7.16 -14.37 -4.38
N VAL A 215 -7.26 -15.69 -4.30
CA VAL A 215 -7.68 -16.55 -5.42
C VAL A 215 -9.20 -16.59 -5.53
N SER A 216 -9.88 -16.91 -4.42
CA SER A 216 -11.33 -17.03 -4.39
C SER A 216 -11.88 -17.07 -2.96
N ILE A 217 -13.17 -16.77 -2.80
CA ILE A 217 -13.90 -17.06 -1.56
C ILE A 217 -14.59 -18.42 -1.72
N VAL A 218 -14.31 -19.34 -0.81
CA VAL A 218 -14.88 -20.70 -0.79
C VAL A 218 -16.03 -20.73 0.20
N LYS A 219 -17.18 -21.23 -0.23
CA LYS A 219 -18.37 -21.40 0.63
C LYS A 219 -18.44 -22.82 1.16
N ALA A 220 -18.92 -22.97 2.38
CA ALA A 220 -19.18 -24.28 2.94
C ALA A 220 -20.36 -24.97 2.23
N TYR A 221 -20.24 -26.28 2.09
CA TYR A 221 -21.35 -27.15 1.76
C TYR A 221 -22.16 -27.43 3.02
N VAL A 222 -23.47 -27.25 2.95
CA VAL A 222 -24.39 -27.60 4.05
C VAL A 222 -24.71 -29.09 3.92
N LEU A 223 -24.34 -29.85 4.95
CA LEU A 223 -24.59 -31.29 5.02
C LEU A 223 -25.94 -31.53 5.72
N THR A 224 -26.63 -32.58 5.29
CA THR A 224 -27.90 -33.00 5.88
C THR A 224 -27.91 -34.52 5.98
N ASP A 225 -28.78 -35.10 6.79
CA ASP A 225 -28.90 -36.56 6.93
C ASP A 225 -29.25 -37.28 5.61
N LYS A 226 -29.64 -36.52 4.58
CA LYS A 226 -30.00 -37.01 3.25
C LYS A 226 -28.87 -36.92 2.23
N LYS A 227 -27.74 -36.28 2.54
CA LYS A 227 -26.66 -36.01 1.59
C LYS A 227 -25.29 -36.11 2.26
N ALA A 228 -24.36 -36.80 1.61
CA ALA A 228 -22.95 -36.83 1.96
C ALA A 228 -22.12 -36.13 0.88
N LEU A 229 -20.99 -35.53 1.27
CA LEU A 229 -20.06 -34.90 0.33
C LEU A 229 -18.99 -35.91 -0.06
N HIS A 230 -18.84 -36.19 -1.34
CA HIS A 230 -17.80 -37.05 -1.89
C HIS A 230 -16.57 -36.22 -2.23
N ILE A 231 -15.46 -36.54 -1.56
CA ILE A 231 -14.22 -35.80 -1.62
C ILE A 231 -13.11 -36.72 -2.12
N ARG A 232 -12.19 -36.15 -2.91
CA ARG A 232 -10.94 -36.76 -3.33
C ARG A 232 -9.75 -35.94 -2.85
N ALA A 233 -8.71 -36.61 -2.34
CA ALA A 233 -7.46 -35.96 -1.97
C ALA A 233 -6.56 -35.70 -3.19
N LEU A 234 -6.20 -34.44 -3.41
CA LEU A 234 -5.27 -34.02 -4.47
C LEU A 234 -3.80 -34.31 -4.14
N ARG A 235 -3.46 -34.51 -2.86
CA ARG A 235 -2.13 -34.90 -2.37
C ARG A 235 -2.25 -35.59 -1.02
N THR A 236 -1.16 -36.16 -0.50
CA THR A 236 -1.15 -36.72 0.85
C THR A 236 -1.10 -35.60 1.88
N PHE A 237 -2.09 -35.53 2.78
CA PHE A 237 -2.18 -34.50 3.83
C PHE A 237 -2.96 -35.03 5.05
N VAL A 238 -3.12 -34.19 6.06
CA VAL A 238 -3.95 -34.47 7.24
C VAL A 238 -5.18 -33.57 7.18
N ASP A 239 -6.37 -34.17 7.17
CA ASP A 239 -7.64 -33.44 7.08
C ASP A 239 -8.00 -32.70 8.38
N ILE A 240 -9.08 -31.90 8.35
CA ILE A 240 -9.59 -31.17 9.51
C ILE A 240 -9.99 -32.09 10.68
N PHE A 241 -10.31 -33.35 10.39
CA PHE A 241 -10.64 -34.39 11.38
C PHE A 241 -9.40 -35.12 11.91
N LYS A 242 -8.19 -34.64 11.57
CA LYS A 242 -6.89 -35.21 11.96
C LYS A 242 -6.66 -36.62 11.43
N ARG A 243 -7.29 -36.99 10.32
CA ARG A 243 -7.06 -38.26 9.61
C ARG A 243 -6.07 -38.03 8.48
N LYS A 244 -5.13 -38.97 8.32
CA LYS A 244 -4.18 -38.95 7.21
C LYS A 244 -4.87 -39.44 5.95
N ARG A 245 -4.90 -38.61 4.92
CA ARG A 245 -5.44 -38.94 3.59
C ARG A 245 -4.31 -39.12 2.61
N LEU A 246 -4.35 -40.18 1.81
CA LEU A 246 -3.38 -40.46 0.75
C LEU A 246 -3.81 -39.78 -0.56
N HIS A 247 -2.84 -39.46 -1.42
CA HIS A 247 -3.15 -38.94 -2.76
C HIS A 247 -4.09 -39.89 -3.53
N GLY A 248 -5.17 -39.33 -4.08
CA GLY A 248 -6.19 -40.08 -4.82
C GLY A 248 -7.18 -40.85 -3.94
N GLU A 249 -7.00 -40.85 -2.62
CA GLU A 249 -7.99 -41.43 -1.70
C GLU A 249 -9.31 -40.65 -1.80
N GLU A 250 -10.43 -41.37 -1.81
CA GLU A 250 -11.77 -40.80 -1.84
C GLU A 250 -12.55 -41.20 -0.58
N TRP A 251 -13.33 -40.28 -0.04
CA TRP A 251 -14.17 -40.53 1.13
C TRP A 251 -15.45 -39.71 1.11
N LEU A 252 -16.35 -40.06 2.02
CA LEU A 252 -17.59 -39.33 2.26
C LEU A 252 -17.50 -38.55 3.57
N VAL A 253 -17.99 -37.31 3.56
CA VAL A 253 -18.22 -36.50 4.77
C VAL A 253 -19.71 -36.44 5.03
N TYR A 254 -20.11 -36.79 6.26
CA TYR A 254 -21.51 -36.87 6.67
C TYR A 254 -21.88 -35.71 7.59
N ALA A 255 -23.19 -35.46 7.73
CA ALA A 255 -23.71 -34.45 8.66
C ALA A 255 -23.33 -34.72 10.13
N ASN A 256 -23.07 -35.98 10.49
CA ASN A 256 -22.61 -36.37 11.83
C ASN A 256 -21.17 -35.90 12.12
N ASP A 257 -20.35 -35.69 11.08
CA ASP A 257 -18.98 -35.22 11.24
C ASP A 257 -18.95 -33.69 11.36
N ALA A 258 -19.73 -33.00 10.51
CA ALA A 258 -19.89 -31.55 10.54
C ALA A 258 -21.21 -31.11 9.88
N GLU A 259 -21.89 -30.10 10.44
CA GLU A 259 -23.10 -29.51 9.82
C GLU A 259 -22.78 -28.78 8.50
N THR A 260 -21.61 -28.15 8.45
CA THR A 260 -21.09 -27.49 7.24
C THR A 260 -19.65 -27.90 7.01
N TYR A 261 -19.27 -28.03 5.74
CA TYR A 261 -17.94 -28.47 5.36
C TYR A 261 -17.36 -27.55 4.29
N ILE A 262 -16.21 -26.94 4.58
CA ILE A 262 -15.44 -26.15 3.61
C ILE A 262 -14.31 -27.06 3.12
N PRO A 263 -14.31 -27.47 1.83
CA PRO A 263 -13.23 -28.26 1.27
C PRO A 263 -11.91 -27.50 1.34
N ASP A 264 -10.88 -28.15 1.87
CA ASP A 264 -9.54 -27.56 1.93
C ASP A 264 -8.89 -27.47 0.53
N VAL A 265 -7.75 -26.77 0.42
CA VAL A 265 -7.02 -26.59 -0.85
C VAL A 265 -6.62 -27.92 -1.49
N TYR A 266 -6.40 -28.95 -0.68
CA TYR A 266 -6.00 -30.28 -1.12
C TYR A 266 -7.17 -31.25 -1.29
N GLU A 267 -8.39 -30.75 -1.17
CA GLU A 267 -9.62 -31.51 -1.30
C GLU A 267 -10.38 -31.08 -2.55
N GLU A 268 -10.75 -32.05 -3.36
CA GLU A 268 -11.61 -31.85 -4.51
C GLU A 268 -12.98 -32.45 -4.22
N VAL A 269 -14.04 -31.64 -4.34
CA VAL A 269 -15.42 -32.14 -4.27
C VAL A 269 -15.75 -32.81 -5.59
N VAL A 270 -15.91 -34.13 -5.57
CA VAL A 270 -16.24 -34.92 -6.75
C VAL A 270 -17.74 -34.90 -7.00
N ASP A 271 -18.55 -35.14 -5.96
CA ASP A 271 -20.01 -35.15 -6.07
C ASP A 271 -20.71 -34.94 -4.71
N ILE A 272 -22.03 -34.74 -4.74
CA ILE A 272 -22.91 -34.72 -3.56
C ILE A 272 -23.81 -35.96 -3.62
N VAL A 273 -23.49 -36.97 -2.81
CA VAL A 273 -24.14 -38.29 -2.86
C VAL A 273 -25.38 -38.30 -1.97
N PRO A 274 -26.59 -38.57 -2.52
CA PRO A 274 -27.79 -38.72 -1.71
C PRO A 274 -27.77 -40.05 -0.93
N VAL A 275 -28.35 -40.05 0.27
CA VAL A 275 -28.52 -41.29 1.04
C VAL A 275 -29.48 -42.23 0.31
N THR A 276 -29.11 -43.50 0.22
CA THR A 276 -30.00 -44.55 -0.30
C THR A 276 -30.81 -45.11 0.85
N VAL A 277 -32.14 -44.91 0.83
CA VAL A 277 -33.06 -45.43 1.85
C VAL A 277 -33.85 -46.59 1.25
N LEU A 278 -33.81 -47.75 1.91
CA LEU A 278 -34.62 -48.90 1.56
C LEU A 278 -35.87 -48.96 2.44
N HIS A 279 -37.03 -49.17 1.82
CA HIS A 279 -38.27 -49.46 2.55
C HIS A 279 -38.32 -50.93 3.02
N SER A 280 -39.30 -51.27 3.86
CA SER A 280 -39.46 -52.60 4.46
C SER A 280 -39.59 -53.76 3.47
N LEU A 281 -39.88 -53.48 2.20
CA LEU A 281 -40.03 -54.45 1.11
C LEU A 281 -38.96 -54.30 0.02
N GLN A 282 -37.88 -53.56 0.28
CA GLN A 282 -36.80 -53.32 -0.68
C GLN A 282 -35.48 -53.91 -0.18
N TYR A 283 -34.66 -54.35 -1.13
CA TYR A 283 -33.26 -54.71 -0.89
C TYR A 283 -32.40 -54.12 -2.01
N CYS A 284 -31.12 -53.91 -1.75
CA CYS A 284 -30.13 -53.57 -2.77
C CYS A 284 -28.93 -54.50 -2.67
N ILE A 285 -28.20 -54.63 -3.77
CA ILE A 285 -26.93 -55.34 -3.82
C ILE A 285 -25.85 -54.29 -4.09
N ILE A 286 -24.92 -54.14 -3.15
CA ILE A 286 -23.76 -53.26 -3.32
C ILE A 286 -22.68 -54.08 -4.01
N ILE A 287 -22.28 -53.64 -5.20
CA ILE A 287 -21.15 -54.20 -5.94
C ILE A 287 -19.90 -53.51 -5.40
N ASP A 288 -18.85 -54.29 -5.11
CA ASP A 288 -17.57 -53.84 -4.55
C ASP A 288 -17.71 -53.08 -3.21
N PRO A 289 -18.22 -53.72 -2.14
CA PRO A 289 -18.40 -53.07 -0.84
C PRO A 289 -17.05 -52.65 -0.23
N VAL A 290 -17.04 -51.47 0.38
CA VAL A 290 -15.85 -50.93 1.07
C VAL A 290 -15.85 -51.40 2.53
N GLY A 291 -14.74 -51.99 2.99
CA GLY A 291 -14.52 -52.37 4.40
C GLY A 291 -14.15 -53.83 4.60
N SER A 292 -14.03 -54.24 5.86
CA SER A 292 -13.85 -55.65 6.26
C SER A 292 -15.20 -56.37 6.17
N ASN A 293 -15.25 -57.49 5.45
CA ASN A 293 -16.39 -58.42 5.50
C ASN A 293 -16.55 -59.04 6.88
#